data_AF-A0AAV0Q8F8-F1
#
_entry.id   AF-A0AAV0Q8F8-F1
#
_cell.length_a   1.000
_cell.length_b   1.000
_cell.length_c   1.000
_cell.angle_alpha   90.00
_cell.angle_beta   90.00
_cell.angle_gamma   90.00
#
_symmetry.space_group_name_H-M   'P 1'
#
loop_
_entity.id
_entity.type
_entity.pdbx_description
1 polymer ?
#
loop_
_entity_poly.entity_id
_entity_poly.type
_entity_poly.pdbx_seq_one_letter_code
_entity_poly.pdbx_strand_id
1 'polypeptide(L)'
;MCLYHSRPGRLTDGPYTSYDLNTLLKATAGERRAVIIGQGDKLVGEASRLVVAEACIQALDIDFTEGNAYEISSVVGEGPGSDPQKWRDLFEAAQNQ
;
A
#
# COMPACT_ATOMS: atom_id res chain seq x y z
N MET A 1 13.94 -16.01 4.98
CA MET A 1 13.78 -15.04 3.87
C MET A 1 12.29 -14.84 3.75
N CYS A 2 11.75 -13.76 4.35
CA CYS A 2 10.31 -13.56 4.42
C CYS A 2 9.71 -13.50 3.02
N LEU A 3 8.94 -14.53 2.66
CA LEU A 3 8.23 -14.65 1.39
C LEU A 3 6.94 -13.81 1.44
N TYR A 4 7.05 -12.49 1.59
CA TYR A 4 5.91 -11.58 1.44
C TYR A 4 5.71 -11.21 -0.03
N HIS A 5 4.48 -11.29 -0.55
CA HIS A 5 4.17 -10.91 -1.92
C HIS A 5 3.18 -9.75 -1.98
N SER A 6 3.64 -8.58 -2.40
CA SER A 6 2.80 -7.39 -2.63
C SER A 6 2.22 -7.39 -4.04
N ARG A 7 0.89 -7.20 -4.15
CA ARG A 7 0.16 -7.04 -5.42
C ARG A 7 -0.52 -5.67 -5.45
N PRO A 8 0.22 -4.58 -5.67
CA PRO A 8 -0.34 -3.24 -5.62
C PRO A 8 -1.23 -2.96 -6.83
N GLY A 9 -2.31 -2.19 -6.61
CA GLY A 9 -3.08 -1.55 -7.67
C GLY A 9 -2.25 -0.56 -8.49
N ARG A 10 -2.89 0.18 -9.41
CA ARG A 10 -2.17 1.13 -10.28
C ARG A 10 -1.41 2.16 -9.43
N LEU A 11 -0.08 2.18 -9.54
CA LEU A 11 0.76 3.00 -8.68
C LEU A 11 0.68 4.50 -9.01
N THR A 12 0.33 5.33 -8.03
CA THR A 12 0.22 6.79 -8.14
C THR A 12 1.17 7.53 -7.19
N ASP A 13 1.13 8.87 -7.20
CA ASP A 13 1.71 9.74 -6.16
C ASP A 13 3.24 9.69 -6.01
N GLY A 14 3.97 9.74 -7.12
CA GLY A 14 5.43 9.82 -7.09
C GLY A 14 6.01 10.79 -8.13
N PRO A 15 7.07 11.57 -7.79
CA PRO A 15 7.75 12.47 -8.73
C PRO A 15 8.42 11.75 -9.91
N TYR A 16 8.45 10.41 -9.91
CA TYR A 16 9.16 9.59 -10.89
C TYR A 16 8.31 8.48 -11.51
N THR A 17 6.98 8.58 -11.44
CA THR A 17 6.14 7.98 -12.48
C THR A 17 5.85 8.97 -13.56
N SER A 18 6.56 8.85 -14.69
CA SER A 18 6.17 9.55 -15.90
C SER A 18 4.93 8.87 -16.50
N TYR A 19 3.99 9.63 -17.08
CA TYR A 19 4.29 9.95 -18.48
C TYR A 19 4.38 11.44 -18.89
N ASP A 20 3.59 12.39 -18.39
CA ASP A 20 3.69 13.79 -18.88
C ASP A 20 3.45 14.91 -17.83
N LEU A 21 2.82 14.61 -16.68
CA LEU A 21 2.09 15.67 -15.96
C LEU A 21 2.76 16.22 -14.69
N ASN A 22 3.51 15.40 -13.94
CA ASN A 22 4.16 15.86 -12.72
C ASN A 22 5.25 16.92 -12.98
N THR A 23 5.74 17.02 -14.22
CA THR A 23 6.78 17.95 -14.64
C THR A 23 6.22 19.29 -15.15
N LEU A 24 4.97 19.34 -15.64
CA LEU A 24 4.36 20.56 -16.20
C LEU A 24 3.55 21.36 -15.17
N LEU A 25 2.97 20.72 -14.14
CA LEU A 25 2.14 21.37 -13.14
C LEU A 25 2.56 20.91 -11.74
N LYS A 26 3.16 21.82 -10.96
CA LYS A 26 3.37 21.80 -9.50
C LYS A 26 2.87 20.51 -8.79
N ALA A 27 3.66 19.45 -8.82
CA ALA A 27 3.31 18.21 -8.13
C ALA A 27 3.67 18.32 -6.65
N THR A 28 2.68 18.67 -5.82
CA THR A 28 2.73 18.41 -4.38
C THR A 28 2.75 16.91 -4.15
N ALA A 29 3.78 16.41 -3.44
CA ALA A 29 3.78 15.06 -2.90
C ALA A 29 2.48 14.86 -2.10
N GLY A 30 1.71 13.83 -2.44
CA GLY A 30 0.33 13.68 -2.02
C GLY A 30 0.16 13.54 -0.52
N GLU A 31 -1.01 14.01 -0.08
CA GLU A 31 -1.52 13.88 1.27
C GLU A 31 -1.59 12.40 1.69
N ARG A 32 -1.49 12.14 3.00
CA ARG A 32 -1.64 10.78 3.55
C ARG A 32 -2.94 10.14 3.04
N ARG A 33 -2.87 8.84 2.74
CA ARG A 33 -3.99 8.07 2.21
C ARG A 33 -4.30 6.87 3.09
N ALA A 34 -5.59 6.58 3.20
CA ALA A 34 -6.07 5.35 3.78
C ALA A 34 -5.74 4.16 2.88
N VAL A 35 -5.67 2.98 3.49
CA VAL A 35 -5.15 1.76 2.87
C VAL A 35 -6.19 0.66 2.97
N ILE A 36 -6.42 -0.02 1.87
CA ILE A 36 -7.21 -1.24 1.80
C ILE A 36 -6.23 -2.38 1.51
N ILE A 37 -6.23 -3.39 2.39
CA ILE A 37 -5.48 -4.63 2.22
C ILE A 37 -6.48 -5.77 2.05
N GLY A 38 -6.24 -6.64 1.07
CA GLY A 38 -7.04 -7.84 0.83
C GLY A 38 -6.17 -9.02 0.39
N GLN A 39 -6.77 -10.20 0.25
CA GLN A 39 -6.13 -11.38 -0.35
C GLN A 39 -6.94 -11.85 -1.57
N GLY A 40 -6.25 -12.39 -2.60
CA GLY A 40 -6.88 -12.91 -3.82
C GLY A 40 -6.27 -12.40 -5.14
N ASP A 41 -7.14 -12.27 -6.16
CA ASP A 41 -6.80 -11.79 -7.51
C ASP A 41 -7.86 -10.83 -8.09
N LYS A 42 -8.47 -9.99 -7.23
CA LYS A 42 -9.47 -8.99 -7.63
C LYS A 42 -8.82 -7.66 -8.03
N LEU A 43 -7.73 -7.29 -7.35
CA LEU A 43 -6.81 -6.19 -7.65
C LEU A 43 -7.47 -4.97 -8.32
N VAL A 44 -8.29 -4.24 -7.55
CA VAL A 44 -9.06 -3.07 -8.03
C VAL A 44 -8.53 -1.78 -7.42
N GLY A 45 -8.31 -0.77 -8.26
CA GLY A 45 -8.05 0.61 -7.84
C GLY A 45 -6.60 1.06 -8.00
N GLU A 46 -6.30 2.19 -7.36
CA GLU A 46 -4.98 2.80 -7.35
C GLU A 46 -4.30 2.59 -6.01
N ALA A 47 -2.97 2.54 -5.99
CA ALA A 47 -2.18 2.47 -4.77
C ALA A 47 -1.14 3.59 -4.76
N SER A 48 -1.07 4.37 -3.67
CA SER A 48 0.00 5.35 -3.50
C SER A 48 1.32 4.60 -3.29
N ARG A 49 2.40 5.09 -3.91
CA ARG A 49 3.74 4.54 -3.71
C ARG A 49 4.19 4.58 -2.26
N LEU A 50 3.85 5.65 -1.55
CA LEU A 50 4.19 5.81 -0.14
C LEU A 50 3.52 4.70 0.67
N VAL A 51 2.23 4.48 0.46
CA VAL A 51 1.45 3.42 1.10
C VAL A 51 2.03 2.03 0.81
N VAL A 52 2.38 1.75 -0.45
CA VAL A 52 2.94 0.43 -0.82
C VAL A 52 4.31 0.24 -0.18
N ALA A 53 5.16 1.26 -0.15
CA ALA A 53 6.47 1.20 0.49
C ALA A 53 6.34 1.00 2.02
N GLU A 54 5.44 1.73 2.67
CA GLU A 54 5.15 1.56 4.09
C GLU A 54 4.64 0.16 4.39
N ALA A 55 3.70 -0.37 3.60
CA ALA A 55 3.19 -1.73 3.75
C ALA A 55 4.30 -2.79 3.64
N CYS A 56 5.22 -2.63 2.68
CA CYS A 56 6.36 -3.52 2.52
C CYS A 56 7.30 -3.48 3.73
N ILE A 57 7.57 -2.30 4.29
CA ILE A 57 8.42 -2.16 5.48
C ILE A 57 7.74 -2.83 6.68
N GLN A 58 6.45 -2.57 6.88
CA GLN A 58 5.70 -3.11 8.00
C GLN A 58 5.58 -4.64 7.93
N ALA A 59 5.40 -5.20 6.73
CA ALA A 59 5.37 -6.65 6.53
C ALA A 59 6.70 -7.34 6.94
N LEU A 60 7.84 -6.66 6.89
CA LEU A 60 9.11 -7.23 7.36
C LEU A 60 9.10 -7.50 8.88
N ASP A 61 8.31 -6.74 9.64
CA ASP A 61 8.21 -6.82 11.11
C ASP A 61 6.94 -7.55 11.60
N ILE A 62 6.15 -8.13 10.68
CA ILE A 62 4.90 -8.84 10.98
C ILE A 62 4.99 -10.28 10.47
N ASP A 63 5.36 -11.20 11.36
CA ASP A 63 5.66 -12.60 11.04
C ASP A 63 4.56 -13.31 10.25
N PHE A 64 3.29 -13.09 10.56
CA PHE A 64 2.17 -13.78 9.90
C PHE A 64 1.95 -13.32 8.45
N THR A 65 2.62 -12.26 7.99
CA THR A 65 2.57 -11.85 6.59
C THR A 65 3.49 -12.69 5.70
N GLU A 66 4.41 -13.48 6.29
CA GLU A 66 5.27 -14.39 5.56
C GLU A 66 4.45 -15.49 4.85
N GLY A 67 4.79 -15.77 3.60
CA GLY A 67 4.12 -16.76 2.76
C GLY A 67 2.78 -16.31 2.18
N ASN A 68 2.36 -15.07 2.48
CA ASN A 68 1.08 -14.54 2.05
C ASN A 68 1.21 -13.51 0.93
N ALA A 69 0.18 -13.47 0.08
CA ALA A 69 0.02 -12.50 -0.98
C ALA A 69 -1.08 -11.51 -0.62
N TYR A 70 -0.76 -10.21 -0.65
CA TYR A 70 -1.69 -9.16 -0.30
C TYR A 70 -1.87 -8.17 -1.44
N GLU A 71 -3.13 -7.87 -1.73
CA GLU A 71 -3.54 -6.78 -2.60
C GLU A 71 -3.53 -5.48 -1.81
N ILE A 72 -3.01 -4.41 -2.43
CA ILE A 72 -2.93 -3.09 -1.79
C ILE A 72 -3.56 -2.04 -2.69
N SER A 73 -4.51 -1.31 -2.12
CA SER A 73 -5.12 -0.12 -2.74
C SER A 73 -5.16 1.04 -1.75
N SER A 74 -5.18 2.27 -2.25
CA SER A 74 -5.22 3.50 -1.47
C SER A 74 -6.50 4.28 -1.74
N VAL A 75 -7.09 4.81 -0.67
CA VAL A 75 -8.29 5.65 -0.71
C VAL A 75 -8.06 6.94 0.09
N VAL A 76 -8.92 7.93 -0.08
CA VAL A 76 -8.81 9.20 0.66
C VAL A 76 -9.02 8.95 2.17
N GLY A 77 -8.12 9.47 3.01
CA GLY A 77 -8.19 9.35 4.48
C GLY A 77 -6.80 9.35 5.13
N GLU A 78 -6.71 9.44 6.46
CA GLU A 78 -5.42 9.56 7.16
C GLU A 78 -4.53 8.30 7.07
N GLY A 79 -5.13 7.12 6.93
CA GLY A 79 -4.43 5.84 6.86
C GLY A 79 -3.68 5.43 8.13
N PRO A 80 -2.96 4.30 8.08
CA PRO A 80 -2.19 3.78 9.21
C PRO A 80 -0.94 4.61 9.48
N GLY A 81 -0.41 5.32 8.47
CA GLY A 81 0.85 6.07 8.58
C GLY A 81 1.97 5.17 9.09
N SER A 82 2.70 5.61 10.11
CA SER A 82 3.79 4.85 10.72
C SER A 82 3.37 4.03 11.94
N ASP A 83 2.07 3.79 12.17
CA ASP A 83 1.55 3.06 13.33
C ASP A 83 1.53 1.54 13.08
N PRO A 84 2.44 0.74 13.70
CA PRO A 84 2.54 -0.68 13.41
C PRO A 84 1.31 -1.50 13.80
N GLN A 85 0.56 -1.07 14.81
CA GLN A 85 -0.63 -1.80 15.24
C GLN A 85 -1.74 -1.70 14.20
N LYS A 86 -1.96 -0.50 13.64
CA LYS A 86 -2.92 -0.31 12.54
C LYS A 86 -2.57 -1.14 11.32
N TRP A 87 -1.28 -1.29 11.01
CA TRP A 87 -0.83 -2.17 9.92
C TRP A 87 -1.11 -3.63 10.22
N ARG A 88 -0.85 -4.11 11.44
CA ARG A 88 -1.20 -5.47 11.88
C ARG A 88 -2.70 -5.73 11.74
N ASP A 89 -3.54 -4.82 12.21
CA ASP A 89 -5.00 -4.94 12.13
C ASP A 89 -5.48 -5.04 10.67
N LEU A 90 -4.88 -4.27 9.75
CA LEU A 90 -5.19 -4.33 8.32
C LEU A 90 -4.79 -5.66 7.69
N PHE A 91 -3.60 -6.18 8.01
CA PHE A 91 -3.15 -7.48 7.48
C PHE A 91 -3.96 -8.66 8.05
N GLU A 92 -4.37 -8.59 9.32
CA GLU A 92 -5.21 -9.61 9.96
C GLU A 92 -6.63 -9.59 9.39
N ALA A 93 -7.21 -8.40 9.21
CA ALA A 93 -8.51 -8.24 8.56
C ALA A 93 -8.52 -8.84 7.14
N ALA A 94 -7.41 -8.72 6.40
CA ALA A 94 -7.28 -9.26 5.06
C ALA A 94 -7.17 -10.80 5.00
N GLN A 95 -6.65 -11.47 6.03
CA GLN A 95 -6.63 -12.94 6.10
C GLN A 95 -8.00 -13.55 6.44
N ASN A 96 -8.89 -12.76 7.04
CA ASN A 96 -10.21 -13.20 7.50
C ASN A 96 -11.34 -12.89 6.49
N GLN A 97 -11.00 -12.53 5.25
CA GLN A 97 -11.93 -12.21 4.14
C GLN A 97 -11.96 -13.32 3.09
#